data_AF-A0A2W7QUJ7-F1
#
_entry.id   AF-A0A2W7QUJ7-F1
#
_cell.length_a   1.000
_cell.length_b   1.000
_cell.length_c   1.000
_cell.angle_alpha   90.00
_cell.angle_beta   90.00
_cell.angle_gamma   90.00
#
_symmetry.space_group_name_H-M   'P 1'
#
loop_
_entity.id
_entity.type
_entity.pdbx_description
1 polymer ?
#
loop_
_entity_poly.entity_id
_entity_poly.type
_entity_poly.pdbx_seq_one_letter_code
_entity_poly.pdbx_strand_id
1 'polypeptide(L)'
;MRPVAPEFARDMRHAPAETMPQDLDAPLSALSRRESFWDHLSATRAEEYAQEDIFPHVLLPDMVPDPHAAHHLETAPYQALDMSEIQTASLVDTLGAPSVQGALDTDALSGRAAFLADAPVAPFGTAAWQDPQDAPVAPETPFFAGLEHRPHPKRKRISPVRDSRLAYRLQRMWLTPGYRAFIKYGAPVLAVLAVVTVFFADEARRAAVAGHLDAVYDAFVDRPEFMVTSLQLPEMSPELDNALRQKLDIDLPQSSFRIDLDAVRQEVETLDWVRSVDVRLLSGGVIALSVTERTPAILWRSEDGLELLDGEGVRVAFVAHRNLRADLPLIAGKGADLQIPEALQLIDAAAPLGHRLRGLMRMGERRWDVVLDRDQRIRLPETGAVAALERVIALEQAQDLLSRDLLVADMRNPSRPILQISAGAMDTLRDIRSQTMEALQ
;
A
#
# COMPACT_ATOMS: atom_id res chain seq x y z
N MET A 1 9.06 46.07 8.08
CA MET A 1 8.96 46.23 9.56
C MET A 1 9.01 47.71 9.93
N ARG A 2 7.85 48.32 10.17
CA ARG A 2 7.60 49.33 11.21
C ARG A 2 6.07 49.54 11.32
N PRO A 3 5.52 49.80 12.52
CA PRO A 3 4.11 49.63 12.84
C PRO A 3 3.33 50.96 12.84
N VAL A 4 2.01 50.92 12.66
CA VAL A 4 1.09 51.99 13.10
C VAL A 4 -0.28 51.39 13.46
N ALA A 5 -0.71 51.69 14.68
CA ALA A 5 -2.08 51.74 15.18
C ALA A 5 -2.15 52.98 16.10
N PRO A 6 -3.30 53.39 16.67
CA PRO A 6 -4.68 53.46 16.17
C PRO A 6 -5.30 54.85 16.42
N GLU A 7 -6.48 55.16 15.85
CA GLU A 7 -7.32 56.26 16.38
C GLU A 7 -8.78 56.11 15.91
N PHE A 8 -9.73 56.04 16.84
CA PHE A 8 -10.85 57.00 17.01
C PHE A 8 -11.98 56.41 17.86
N ALA A 9 -12.29 57.16 18.92
CA ALA A 9 -13.47 57.03 19.77
C ALA A 9 -14.43 58.21 19.52
N ARG A 10 -15.76 57.95 19.57
CA ARG A 10 -16.89 58.84 19.97
C ARG A 10 -18.21 58.11 19.65
N ASP A 11 -18.93 57.59 20.63
CA ASP A 11 -19.93 58.24 21.52
C ASP A 11 -21.13 58.86 20.78
N MET A 12 -22.31 58.21 20.86
CA MET A 12 -23.59 58.87 21.10
C MET A 12 -24.61 57.90 21.73
N ARG A 13 -25.31 58.45 22.72
CA ARG A 13 -26.27 57.88 23.66
C ARG A 13 -27.68 57.76 23.05
N HIS A 14 -28.45 56.75 23.45
CA HIS A 14 -29.84 56.86 23.92
C HIS A 14 -30.36 55.52 24.48
N ALA A 15 -30.86 55.57 25.72
CA ALA A 15 -31.77 54.61 26.38
C ALA A 15 -33.11 55.39 26.64
N PRO A 16 -34.27 54.82 27.06
CA PRO A 16 -34.41 53.81 28.15
C PRO A 16 -35.63 52.83 28.15
N ALA A 17 -35.52 51.83 29.04
CA ALA A 17 -36.48 51.27 30.03
C ALA A 17 -37.79 50.50 29.68
N GLU A 18 -38.13 49.63 30.65
CA GLU A 18 -39.39 48.90 30.98
C GLU A 18 -39.51 47.47 30.42
N THR A 19 -39.83 46.39 31.15
CA THR A 19 -40.21 46.11 32.56
C THR A 19 -40.23 44.57 32.73
N MET A 20 -39.68 44.04 33.83
CA MET A 20 -40.04 42.70 34.34
C MET A 20 -41.36 42.76 35.12
N PRO A 21 -42.05 41.62 35.27
CA PRO A 21 -42.26 41.14 36.63
C PRO A 21 -41.89 39.66 36.82
N GLN A 22 -41.42 39.37 38.03
CA GLN A 22 -41.23 38.05 38.63
C GLN A 22 -42.54 37.51 39.23
N ASP A 23 -42.47 36.29 39.78
CA ASP A 23 -43.43 35.54 40.62
C ASP A 23 -44.42 34.62 39.87
N LEU A 24 -44.68 33.35 40.22
CA LEU A 24 -44.43 32.53 41.43
C LEU A 24 -44.50 31.02 41.05
N ASP A 25 -43.74 30.20 41.78
CA ASP A 25 -44.01 28.83 42.24
C ASP A 25 -44.56 27.69 41.32
N ALA A 26 -43.83 26.57 41.39
CA ALA A 26 -44.25 25.15 41.25
C ALA A 26 -43.79 24.39 39.97
N PRO A 27 -43.46 23.08 40.11
CA PRO A 27 -42.41 22.42 39.33
C PRO A 27 -42.97 21.72 38.09
N LEU A 28 -42.24 21.81 36.98
CA LEU A 28 -42.48 21.00 35.79
C LEU A 28 -41.36 19.97 35.61
N SER A 29 -41.17 19.16 36.65
CA SER A 29 -40.82 17.75 36.49
C SER A 29 -42.02 17.00 35.90
N ALA A 30 -42.34 17.23 34.63
CA ALA A 30 -43.26 16.42 33.85
C ALA A 30 -43.11 16.76 32.36
N LEU A 31 -42.92 15.73 31.55
CA LEU A 31 -42.95 15.74 30.08
C LEU A 31 -41.62 15.99 29.32
N SER A 32 -40.64 15.12 29.56
CA SER A 32 -40.02 14.38 28.46
C SER A 32 -39.61 12.98 28.92
N ARG A 33 -40.60 12.22 29.40
CA ARG A 33 -40.49 10.77 29.59
C ARG A 33 -40.56 10.12 28.21
N ARG A 34 -39.42 9.96 27.54
CA ARG A 34 -39.21 8.90 26.55
C ARG A 34 -38.31 7.87 27.24
N GLU A 35 -38.94 6.84 27.77
CA GLU A 35 -38.23 5.62 28.17
C GLU A 35 -37.50 5.10 26.94
N SER A 36 -36.17 5.09 27.02
CA SER A 36 -35.34 4.55 25.96
C SER A 36 -35.27 3.04 26.17
N PHE A 37 -35.53 2.29 25.10
CA PHE A 37 -35.41 0.83 25.01
C PHE A 37 -34.09 0.27 25.58
N TRP A 38 -33.06 1.11 25.71
CA TRP A 38 -31.71 0.78 26.17
C TRP A 38 -31.50 0.89 27.68
N ASP A 39 -32.39 1.53 28.44
CA ASP A 39 -32.29 1.61 29.91
C ASP A 39 -32.66 0.30 30.61
N HIS A 40 -33.28 -0.65 29.90
CA HIS A 40 -33.65 -1.95 30.44
C HIS A 40 -32.60 -3.05 30.18
N LEU A 41 -31.57 -2.79 29.37
CA LEU A 41 -30.60 -3.80 28.94
C LEU A 41 -29.23 -3.70 29.60
N SER A 42 -28.94 -2.63 30.36
CA SER A 42 -27.61 -2.41 30.97
C SER A 42 -27.46 -2.90 32.41
N ALA A 43 -28.55 -3.22 33.12
CA ALA A 43 -28.48 -3.58 34.53
C ALA A 43 -28.55 -5.10 34.82
N THR A 44 -29.02 -5.92 33.88
CA THR A 44 -29.26 -7.36 34.15
C THR A 44 -28.31 -8.31 33.40
N ARG A 45 -27.35 -7.80 32.62
CA ARG A 45 -26.45 -8.65 31.82
C ARG A 45 -24.96 -8.53 32.14
N ALA A 46 -24.55 -7.52 32.90
CA ALA A 46 -23.15 -7.38 33.32
C ALA A 46 -22.74 -8.39 34.42
N GLU A 47 -23.72 -9.04 35.08
CA GLU A 47 -23.46 -10.08 36.08
C GLU A 47 -23.35 -11.49 35.46
N GLU A 48 -23.84 -11.69 34.23
CA GLU A 48 -23.81 -12.99 33.56
C GLU A 48 -22.42 -13.31 32.95
N TYR A 49 -21.60 -12.29 32.65
CA TYR A 49 -20.26 -12.47 32.05
C TYR A 49 -19.11 -12.62 33.05
N ALA A 50 -19.37 -12.52 34.36
CA ALA A 50 -18.33 -12.71 35.38
C ALA A 50 -18.14 -14.18 35.79
N GLN A 51 -18.97 -15.09 35.27
CA GLN A 51 -19.14 -16.44 35.81
C GLN A 51 -18.85 -17.58 34.82
N GLU A 52 -18.45 -17.27 33.57
CA GLU A 52 -17.84 -18.27 32.70
C GLU A 52 -16.33 -18.32 32.97
N ASP A 53 -15.87 -19.50 33.39
CA ASP A 53 -14.48 -19.79 33.74
C ASP A 53 -13.52 -19.37 32.62
N ILE A 54 -12.85 -18.23 32.83
CA ILE A 54 -11.77 -17.71 31.98
C ILE A 54 -10.60 -18.71 31.88
N PHE A 55 -10.51 -19.66 32.84
CA PHE A 55 -9.49 -20.71 32.91
C PHE A 55 -10.16 -22.05 33.25
N PRO A 56 -10.48 -22.93 32.29
CA PRO A 56 -11.09 -24.22 32.62
C PRO A 56 -10.13 -25.03 33.50
N HIS A 57 -10.66 -25.57 34.61
CA HIS A 57 -9.98 -26.56 35.44
C HIS A 57 -9.65 -27.81 34.61
N VAL A 58 -8.36 -28.09 34.45
CA VAL A 58 -7.89 -29.37 33.88
C VAL A 58 -7.96 -30.43 34.98
N LEU A 59 -9.05 -31.21 34.99
CA LEU A 59 -9.03 -32.54 35.58
C LEU A 59 -8.40 -33.49 34.55
N LEU A 60 -7.17 -33.91 34.81
CA LEU A 60 -6.53 -35.03 34.11
C LEU A 60 -7.34 -36.31 34.40
N PRO A 61 -7.88 -37.02 33.40
CA PRO A 61 -8.29 -38.40 33.61
C PRO A 61 -7.03 -39.27 33.70
N ASP A 62 -6.99 -40.13 34.72
CA ASP A 62 -5.99 -41.19 34.89
C ASP A 62 -5.87 -42.00 33.58
N MET A 63 -4.78 -41.81 32.84
CA MET A 63 -4.40 -42.75 31.79
C MET A 63 -3.76 -43.97 32.44
N VAL A 64 -4.57 -45.02 32.58
CA VAL A 64 -4.07 -46.39 32.66
C VAL A 64 -3.40 -46.71 31.33
N PRO A 65 -2.10 -47.08 31.28
CA PRO A 65 -1.46 -47.47 30.03
C PRO A 65 -1.99 -48.84 29.61
N ASP A 66 -2.71 -48.89 28.48
CA ASP A 66 -3.12 -50.13 27.83
C ASP A 66 -1.91 -50.77 27.12
N PRO A 67 -1.46 -51.97 27.51
CA PRO A 67 -0.25 -52.59 26.97
C PRO A 67 -0.42 -53.23 25.58
N HIS A 68 -1.50 -52.96 24.83
CA HIS A 68 -1.78 -53.62 23.55
C HIS A 68 -1.81 -52.71 22.30
N ALA A 69 -1.48 -51.42 22.38
CA ALA A 69 -1.47 -50.54 21.20
C ALA A 69 -0.15 -50.54 20.38
N ALA A 70 0.63 -51.62 20.46
CA ALA A 70 1.88 -51.80 19.72
C ALA A 70 1.79 -53.00 18.77
N HIS A 71 0.85 -52.98 17.84
CA HIS A 71 0.89 -53.74 16.58
C HIS A 71 -0.28 -53.26 15.74
N HIS A 72 0.00 -52.54 14.65
CA HIS A 72 -0.79 -52.41 13.40
C HIS A 72 -0.33 -51.14 12.65
N LEU A 73 0.87 -51.21 12.09
CA LEU A 73 1.36 -50.30 11.04
C LEU A 73 2.05 -51.16 9.98
N GLU A 74 1.28 -51.62 9.00
CA GLU A 74 1.66 -52.24 7.72
C GLU A 74 0.30 -52.50 7.04
N THR A 75 -0.12 -51.92 5.91
CA THR A 75 0.55 -51.75 4.62
C THR A 75 -0.38 -50.90 3.74
N ALA A 76 0.14 -49.87 3.05
CA ALA A 76 -0.49 -49.29 1.87
C ALA A 76 0.64 -48.72 0.98
N PRO A 77 0.87 -49.25 -0.24
CA PRO A 77 2.00 -48.85 -1.07
C PRO A 77 1.71 -47.52 -1.77
N TYR A 78 2.51 -46.50 -1.44
CA TYR A 78 2.69 -45.36 -2.33
C TYR A 78 3.62 -45.79 -3.46
N GLN A 79 3.04 -45.90 -4.66
CA GLN A 79 3.72 -46.22 -5.89
C GLN A 79 4.55 -45.00 -6.32
N ALA A 80 5.86 -45.15 -6.35
CA ALA A 80 6.77 -44.20 -6.98
C ALA A 80 6.50 -44.20 -8.49
N LEU A 81 6.07 -43.07 -9.04
CA LEU A 81 6.01 -42.84 -10.48
C LEU A 81 7.39 -42.36 -10.94
N ASP A 82 8.07 -43.25 -11.64
CA ASP A 82 9.30 -43.01 -12.39
C ASP A 82 9.01 -42.06 -13.56
N MET A 83 9.77 -40.96 -13.62
CA MET A 83 9.59 -39.89 -14.61
C MET A 83 10.48 -40.07 -15.84
N SER A 84 10.72 -41.32 -16.25
CA SER A 84 11.49 -41.68 -17.46
C SER A 84 10.66 -42.35 -18.56
N GLU A 85 9.33 -42.44 -18.42
CA GLU A 85 8.44 -43.13 -19.36
C GLU A 85 7.43 -42.22 -20.10
N ILE A 86 7.75 -40.93 -20.28
CA ILE A 86 7.00 -40.04 -21.19
C ILE A 86 7.95 -39.46 -22.25
N GLN A 87 8.54 -40.34 -23.03
CA GLN A 87 9.05 -40.04 -24.36
C GLN A 87 8.79 -41.25 -25.25
N THR A 88 7.67 -41.24 -25.99
CA THR A 88 7.54 -41.70 -27.40
C THR A 88 6.07 -41.89 -27.78
N ALA A 89 5.48 -40.81 -28.32
CA ALA A 89 4.39 -40.86 -29.30
C ALA A 89 4.49 -39.53 -30.09
N SER A 90 5.44 -39.45 -31.03
CA SER A 90 5.15 -39.58 -32.46
C SER A 90 4.04 -38.65 -32.97
N LEU A 91 4.21 -37.33 -32.77
CA LEU A 91 3.55 -36.31 -33.58
C LEU A 91 4.28 -36.16 -34.95
N VAL A 92 4.49 -37.30 -35.62
CA VAL A 92 5.05 -37.44 -36.97
C VAL A 92 4.06 -38.17 -37.89
N ASP A 93 2.86 -38.48 -37.40
CA ASP A 93 1.78 -39.13 -38.15
C ASP A 93 0.67 -38.18 -38.60
N THR A 94 0.91 -36.87 -38.59
CA THR A 94 0.01 -35.91 -39.24
C THR A 94 0.83 -34.96 -40.10
N LEU A 95 0.68 -35.17 -41.41
CA LEU A 95 1.11 -34.30 -42.52
C LEU A 95 2.50 -34.59 -43.11
N GLY A 96 2.63 -35.80 -43.66
CA GLY A 96 3.58 -36.12 -44.73
C GLY A 96 2.89 -36.34 -46.08
N ALA A 97 3.09 -35.39 -47.00
CA ALA A 97 3.23 -35.55 -48.47
C ALA A 97 1.98 -35.94 -49.32
N PRO A 98 1.90 -35.60 -50.64
CA PRO A 98 3.04 -35.43 -51.54
C PRO A 98 3.06 -34.22 -52.49
N SER A 99 4.29 -33.87 -52.88
CA SER A 99 4.66 -33.13 -54.07
C SER A 99 4.23 -33.86 -55.35
N VAL A 100 3.55 -33.16 -56.25
CA VAL A 100 3.53 -33.45 -57.69
C VAL A 100 3.68 -32.15 -58.46
N GLN A 101 4.80 -32.05 -59.17
CA GLN A 101 5.02 -31.14 -60.29
C GLN A 101 4.09 -31.50 -61.45
N GLY A 102 3.58 -30.48 -62.15
CA GLY A 102 3.09 -30.68 -63.51
C GLY A 102 2.04 -29.68 -63.97
N ALA A 103 2.52 -28.60 -64.58
CA ALA A 103 1.92 -27.85 -65.69
C ALA A 103 0.52 -27.22 -65.51
N LEU A 104 0.46 -25.90 -65.64
CA LEU A 104 -0.16 -25.28 -66.82
C LEU A 104 0.39 -23.85 -66.98
N ASP A 105 0.90 -23.61 -68.18
CA ASP A 105 1.30 -22.32 -68.73
C ASP A 105 0.15 -21.31 -68.72
N THR A 106 0.49 -20.02 -68.59
CA THR A 106 0.35 -18.97 -69.63
C THR A 106 0.18 -17.58 -69.00
N ASP A 107 1.02 -16.67 -69.47
CA ASP A 107 0.73 -15.24 -69.68
C ASP A 107 -0.03 -14.47 -68.60
N ALA A 108 0.72 -13.90 -67.66
CA ALA A 108 0.60 -12.48 -67.32
C ALA A 108 1.71 -12.12 -66.32
N LEU A 109 2.68 -11.35 -66.80
CA LEU A 109 3.49 -10.33 -66.11
C LEU A 109 4.87 -10.18 -66.79
N SER A 110 4.86 -10.14 -68.12
CA SER A 110 5.83 -9.39 -68.92
C SER A 110 5.10 -8.15 -69.45
N GLY A 111 5.18 -7.04 -68.71
CA GLY A 111 4.53 -5.81 -69.16
C GLY A 111 4.30 -4.77 -68.07
N ARG A 112 5.39 -4.14 -67.60
CA ARG A 112 5.45 -2.70 -67.22
C ARG A 112 6.76 -2.26 -66.56
N ALA A 113 7.84 -3.03 -66.71
CA ALA A 113 9.21 -2.51 -66.61
C ALA A 113 9.72 -2.13 -68.02
N ALA A 114 9.08 -1.16 -68.66
CA ALA A 114 9.53 -0.58 -69.92
C ALA A 114 8.86 0.78 -70.12
N PHE A 115 9.39 1.83 -69.48
CA PHE A 115 9.23 3.23 -69.91
C PHE A 115 10.24 4.06 -69.14
N LEU A 116 11.51 4.02 -69.60
CA LEU A 116 12.55 5.03 -69.40
C LEU A 116 13.82 4.54 -70.13
N ALA A 117 13.73 4.38 -71.45
CA ALA A 117 14.89 4.11 -72.30
C ALA A 117 14.58 4.55 -73.74
N ASP A 118 14.40 5.85 -73.94
CA ASP A 118 14.74 6.47 -75.23
C ASP A 118 15.06 7.95 -75.02
N ALA A 119 16.34 8.25 -74.84
CA ALA A 119 16.90 9.58 -75.00
C ALA A 119 18.30 9.40 -75.58
N PRO A 120 18.57 9.88 -76.82
CA PRO A 120 19.87 9.70 -77.43
C PRO A 120 20.94 10.50 -76.69
N VAL A 121 21.99 9.79 -76.29
CA VAL A 121 23.25 10.32 -75.77
C VAL A 121 23.93 11.13 -76.89
N ALA A 122 24.03 12.44 -76.71
CA ALA A 122 24.96 13.27 -77.49
C ALA A 122 26.34 13.26 -76.79
N PRO A 123 27.45 13.07 -77.54
CA PRO A 123 28.77 12.90 -76.96
C PRO A 123 29.28 14.20 -76.31
N PHE A 124 29.95 14.05 -75.16
CA PHE A 124 30.79 15.08 -74.56
C PHE A 124 31.94 15.42 -75.52
N GLY A 125 31.71 16.38 -76.40
CA GLY A 125 32.73 17.00 -77.24
C GLY A 125 33.44 18.09 -76.47
N THR A 126 34.76 17.99 -76.37
CA THR A 126 35.67 19.05 -75.95
C THR A 126 35.54 20.24 -76.90
N ALA A 127 34.71 21.22 -76.57
CA ALA A 127 34.70 22.52 -77.23
C ALA A 127 35.63 23.46 -76.47
N ALA A 128 36.72 23.83 -77.12
CA ALA A 128 37.73 24.75 -76.63
C ALA A 128 37.11 26.09 -76.22
N TRP A 129 37.64 26.67 -75.14
CA TRP A 129 37.43 28.06 -74.80
C TRP A 129 37.88 28.94 -75.98
N GLN A 130 36.95 29.67 -76.59
CA GLN A 130 37.25 30.67 -77.60
C GLN A 130 37.58 32.00 -76.88
N ASP A 131 38.80 32.48 -77.09
CA ASP A 131 39.32 33.76 -76.62
C ASP A 131 38.48 34.93 -77.21
N PRO A 132 38.05 35.94 -76.43
CA PRO A 132 37.13 36.98 -76.91
C PRO A 132 37.71 38.00 -77.91
N GLN A 133 38.90 37.77 -78.46
CA GLN A 133 39.68 38.82 -79.15
C GLN A 133 39.68 38.76 -80.69
N ASP A 134 39.01 37.81 -81.34
CA ASP A 134 38.95 37.75 -82.82
C ASP A 134 37.52 37.85 -83.36
N ALA A 135 36.83 38.96 -83.07
CA ALA A 135 35.64 39.38 -83.81
C ALA A 135 36.02 40.44 -84.86
N PRO A 136 35.67 40.26 -86.15
CA PRO A 136 36.04 41.21 -87.21
C PRO A 136 35.37 42.58 -86.99
N VAL A 137 36.20 43.62 -86.99
CA VAL A 137 35.82 45.03 -86.94
C VAL A 137 35.04 45.41 -88.20
N ALA A 138 33.75 45.72 -88.04
CA ALA A 138 32.91 46.28 -89.10
C ALA A 138 33.06 47.82 -89.15
N PRO A 139 33.03 48.44 -90.34
CA PRO A 139 33.44 49.84 -90.53
C PRO A 139 32.46 50.86 -89.95
N GLU A 140 33.02 51.96 -89.46
CA GLU A 140 32.35 53.12 -88.90
C GLU A 140 31.39 53.77 -89.92
N THR A 141 30.08 53.68 -89.65
CA THR A 141 29.07 54.50 -90.32
C THR A 141 28.70 55.70 -89.45
N PRO A 142 28.53 56.89 -90.03
CA PRO A 142 28.44 58.15 -89.28
C PRO A 142 27.22 58.20 -88.34
N PHE A 143 27.50 58.62 -87.11
CA PHE A 143 26.64 58.60 -85.91
C PHE A 143 25.41 59.56 -85.96
N PHE A 144 25.17 60.29 -87.06
CA PHE A 144 24.00 61.18 -87.19
C PHE A 144 23.48 61.28 -88.63
N ALA A 145 22.61 60.35 -89.05
CA ALA A 145 21.73 60.54 -90.20
C ALA A 145 20.46 59.71 -90.02
N GLY A 146 19.31 60.37 -89.81
CA GLY A 146 17.99 59.72 -89.80
C GLY A 146 17.18 59.92 -88.53
N LEU A 147 16.79 61.16 -88.22
CA LEU A 147 15.60 61.40 -87.40
C LEU A 147 14.35 61.13 -88.26
N GLU A 148 14.03 59.86 -88.47
CA GLU A 148 12.73 59.46 -89.03
C GLU A 148 11.91 58.71 -87.98
N HIS A 149 10.64 59.10 -87.90
CA HIS A 149 9.65 58.66 -86.93
C HIS A 149 9.61 57.14 -86.74
N ARG A 150 10.07 56.66 -85.58
CA ARG A 150 9.67 55.33 -85.08
C ARG A 150 8.23 55.43 -84.59
N PRO A 151 7.27 54.65 -85.14
CA PRO A 151 5.95 54.56 -84.54
C PRO A 151 6.10 53.92 -83.15
N HIS A 152 5.62 54.63 -82.12
CA HIS A 152 5.56 54.09 -80.76
C HIS A 152 4.84 52.74 -80.77
N PRO A 153 5.44 51.65 -80.23
CA PRO A 153 4.71 50.41 -80.07
C PRO A 153 3.53 50.69 -79.14
N LYS A 154 2.30 50.48 -79.63
CA LYS A 154 1.08 50.56 -78.82
C LYS A 154 1.23 49.56 -77.67
N ARG A 155 1.56 50.07 -76.48
CA ARG A 155 1.54 49.30 -75.23
C ARG A 155 0.16 48.67 -75.14
N LYS A 156 0.08 47.34 -75.27
CA LYS A 156 -1.14 46.58 -75.04
C LYS A 156 -1.47 46.78 -73.57
N ARG A 157 -2.36 47.74 -73.27
CA ARG A 157 -2.91 47.93 -71.94
C ARG A 157 -3.61 46.62 -71.60
N ILE A 158 -2.99 45.81 -70.75
CA ILE A 158 -3.70 44.75 -70.03
C ILE A 158 -4.72 45.52 -69.20
N SER A 159 -5.95 45.59 -69.69
CA SER A 159 -7.07 46.13 -68.94
C SER A 159 -7.11 45.39 -67.61
N PRO A 160 -7.06 46.10 -66.46
CA PRO A 160 -7.16 45.44 -65.18
C PRO A 160 -8.48 44.67 -65.18
N VAL A 161 -8.40 43.36 -64.97
CA VAL A 161 -9.56 42.51 -64.77
C VAL A 161 -10.42 43.20 -63.71
N ARG A 162 -11.72 43.41 -64.03
CA ARG A 162 -12.73 44.02 -63.16
C ARG A 162 -12.38 43.87 -61.67
N ASP A 163 -12.20 45.00 -60.99
CA ASP A 163 -12.08 45.08 -59.53
C ASP A 163 -13.35 44.49 -58.90
N SER A 164 -13.30 43.18 -58.69
CA SER A 164 -14.29 42.49 -57.88
C SER A 164 -14.22 43.09 -56.47
N ARG A 165 -15.36 43.25 -55.79
CA ARG A 165 -15.40 43.73 -54.39
C ARG A 165 -14.50 42.92 -53.45
N LEU A 166 -14.17 41.69 -53.85
CA LEU A 166 -13.23 40.80 -53.20
C LEU A 166 -11.77 41.28 -53.31
N ALA A 167 -11.34 41.79 -54.46
CA ALA A 167 -9.99 42.32 -54.66
C ALA A 167 -9.70 43.50 -53.72
N TYR A 168 -10.66 44.43 -53.59
CA TYR A 168 -10.55 45.55 -52.65
C TYR A 168 -10.48 45.10 -51.17
N ARG A 169 -11.30 44.11 -50.78
CA ARG A 169 -11.27 43.56 -49.40
C ARG A 169 -9.97 42.81 -49.10
N LEU A 170 -9.45 42.06 -50.07
CA LEU A 170 -8.15 41.37 -49.98
C LEU A 170 -7.00 42.36 -49.81
N GLN A 171 -6.99 43.44 -50.58
CA GLN A 171 -5.98 44.49 -50.47
C GLN A 171 -6.04 45.19 -49.09
N ARG A 172 -7.24 45.45 -48.56
CA ARG A 172 -7.41 46.03 -47.21
C ARG A 172 -6.92 45.11 -46.09
N MET A 173 -7.17 43.81 -46.17
CA MET A 173 -6.64 42.82 -45.21
C MET A 173 -5.10 42.71 -45.30
N TRP A 174 -4.54 42.85 -46.51
CA TRP A 174 -3.09 42.88 -46.73
C TRP A 174 -2.38 44.09 -46.11
N LEU A 175 -3.07 45.13 -45.64
CA LEU A 175 -2.45 46.26 -44.92
C LEU A 175 -2.44 46.08 -43.40
N THR A 176 -3.14 45.08 -42.85
CA THR A 176 -3.13 44.82 -41.41
C THR A 176 -1.84 44.07 -41.06
N PRO A 177 -0.98 44.57 -40.16
CA PRO A 177 0.32 43.94 -39.87
C PRO A 177 0.19 42.49 -39.38
N GLY A 178 -0.90 42.18 -38.64
CA GLY A 178 -1.20 40.82 -38.19
C GLY A 178 -1.48 39.82 -39.32
N TYR A 179 -2.14 40.25 -40.41
CA TYR A 179 -2.46 39.36 -41.55
C TYR A 179 -1.21 38.99 -42.36
N ARG A 180 -0.28 39.94 -42.52
CA ARG A 180 1.02 39.67 -43.16
C ARG A 180 1.88 38.71 -42.35
N ALA A 181 1.94 38.91 -41.02
CA ALA A 181 2.65 38.01 -40.13
C ALA A 181 2.03 36.60 -40.15
N PHE A 182 0.69 36.52 -40.16
CA PHE A 182 -0.02 35.24 -40.27
C PHE A 182 0.27 34.52 -41.59
N ILE A 183 0.20 35.18 -42.75
CA ILE A 183 0.51 34.49 -44.02
C ILE A 183 1.97 34.06 -44.08
N LYS A 184 2.90 34.90 -43.61
CA LYS A 184 4.34 34.62 -43.73
C LYS A 184 4.82 33.53 -42.74
N TYR A 185 4.27 33.51 -41.53
CA TYR A 185 4.74 32.63 -40.45
C TYR A 185 3.64 31.69 -39.93
N GLY A 186 2.40 32.17 -39.78
CA GLY A 186 1.28 31.38 -39.27
C GLY A 186 0.77 30.30 -40.23
N ALA A 187 0.57 30.63 -41.51
CA ALA A 187 0.10 29.72 -42.54
C ALA A 187 1.04 28.52 -42.77
N PRO A 188 2.38 28.68 -42.89
CA PRO A 188 3.27 27.52 -43.01
C PRO A 188 3.30 26.67 -41.74
N VAL A 189 3.28 27.28 -40.54
CA VAL A 189 3.22 26.55 -39.28
C VAL A 189 1.91 25.75 -39.15
N LEU A 190 0.77 26.37 -39.49
CA LEU A 190 -0.52 25.68 -39.51
C LEU A 190 -0.58 24.58 -40.56
N ALA A 191 0.04 24.77 -41.72
CA ALA A 191 0.11 23.72 -42.75
C ALA A 191 0.92 22.51 -42.26
N VAL A 192 2.07 22.74 -41.62
CA VAL A 192 2.86 21.66 -41.00
C VAL A 192 2.06 20.96 -39.89
N LEU A 193 1.39 21.73 -39.02
CA LEU A 193 0.57 21.17 -37.95
C LEU A 193 -0.63 20.37 -38.50
N ALA A 194 -1.25 20.82 -39.58
CA ALA A 194 -2.31 20.09 -40.28
C ALA A 194 -1.80 18.76 -40.86
N VAL A 195 -0.60 18.76 -41.43
CA VAL A 195 0.02 17.51 -41.93
C VAL A 195 0.34 16.55 -40.77
N VAL A 196 0.90 17.05 -39.68
CA VAL A 196 1.18 16.23 -38.48
C VAL A 196 -0.11 15.67 -37.89
N THR A 197 -1.15 16.49 -37.74
CA THR A 197 -2.44 16.03 -37.19
C THR A 197 -3.09 14.97 -38.09
N VAL A 198 -3.07 15.12 -39.42
CA VAL A 198 -3.56 14.08 -40.34
C VAL A 198 -2.69 12.82 -40.29
N PHE A 199 -1.37 12.97 -40.10
CA PHE A 199 -0.47 11.82 -39.95
C PHE A 199 -0.75 11.03 -38.67
N PHE A 200 -0.94 11.71 -37.53
CA PHE A 200 -1.28 11.10 -36.24
C PHE A 200 -2.76 10.74 -36.10
N ALA A 201 -3.64 11.12 -37.03
CA ALA A 201 -5.04 10.70 -36.99
C ALA A 201 -5.20 9.17 -37.17
N ASP A 202 -4.29 8.56 -37.93
CA ASP A 202 -4.27 7.13 -38.22
C ASP A 202 -3.76 6.31 -37.02
N GLU A 203 -4.57 5.38 -36.52
CA GLU A 203 -4.22 4.52 -35.38
C GLU A 203 -2.97 3.67 -35.68
N ALA A 204 -2.83 3.19 -36.92
CA ALA A 204 -1.69 2.35 -37.30
C ALA A 204 -0.35 3.11 -37.24
N ARG A 205 -0.35 4.40 -37.60
CA ARG A 205 0.86 5.25 -37.54
C ARG A 205 1.21 5.65 -36.12
N ARG A 206 0.20 5.95 -35.30
CA ARG A 206 0.39 6.17 -33.85
C ARG A 206 1.01 4.94 -33.19
N ALA A 207 0.44 3.76 -33.44
CA ALA A 207 0.96 2.50 -32.91
C ALA A 207 2.37 2.18 -33.43
N ALA A 208 2.67 2.44 -34.71
CA ALA A 208 4.01 2.22 -35.26
C ALA A 208 5.08 3.13 -34.63
N VAL A 209 4.76 4.42 -34.42
CA VAL A 209 5.66 5.36 -33.74
C VAL A 209 5.83 4.98 -32.27
N ALA A 210 4.75 4.66 -31.57
CA ALA A 210 4.80 4.20 -30.18
C ALA A 210 5.63 2.92 -30.05
N GLY A 211 5.38 1.90 -30.88
CA GLY A 211 6.15 0.66 -30.86
C GLY A 211 7.63 0.83 -31.20
N HIS A 212 7.99 1.83 -32.02
CA HIS A 212 9.40 2.16 -32.24
C HIS A 212 10.05 2.80 -31.01
N LEU A 213 9.32 3.69 -30.31
CA LEU A 213 9.78 4.27 -29.05
C LEU A 213 9.90 3.20 -27.95
N ASP A 214 8.93 2.29 -27.86
CA ASP A 214 8.93 1.19 -26.91
C ASP A 214 10.10 0.25 -27.20
N ALA A 215 10.35 -0.13 -28.46
CA ALA A 215 11.50 -0.97 -28.82
C ALA A 215 12.85 -0.33 -28.47
N VAL A 216 12.99 0.99 -28.61
CA VAL A 216 14.20 1.73 -28.20
C VAL A 216 14.33 1.77 -26.68
N TYR A 217 13.23 1.97 -25.96
CA TYR A 217 13.19 1.97 -24.50
C TYR A 217 13.52 0.57 -23.93
N ASP A 218 12.88 -0.47 -24.47
CA ASP A 218 13.12 -1.87 -24.11
C ASP A 218 14.58 -2.26 -24.39
N ALA A 219 15.16 -1.87 -25.52
CA ALA A 219 16.58 -2.12 -25.79
C ALA A 219 17.54 -1.45 -24.78
N PHE A 220 17.10 -0.40 -24.10
CA PHE A 220 17.87 0.25 -23.03
C PHE A 220 17.64 -0.42 -21.67
N VAL A 221 16.38 -0.74 -21.35
CA VAL A 221 15.94 -1.32 -20.07
C VAL A 221 16.29 -2.79 -19.95
N ASP A 222 16.20 -3.55 -21.04
CA ASP A 222 16.40 -5.00 -21.09
C ASP A 222 17.88 -5.40 -21.27
N ARG A 223 18.80 -4.49 -20.94
CA ARG A 223 20.23 -4.80 -20.93
C ARG A 223 20.55 -5.76 -19.78
N PRO A 224 21.46 -6.74 -20.00
CA PRO A 224 21.82 -7.72 -18.97
C PRO A 224 22.40 -7.10 -17.70
N GLU A 225 22.99 -5.90 -17.79
CA GLU A 225 23.52 -5.15 -16.65
C GLU A 225 22.43 -4.69 -15.67
N PHE A 226 21.19 -4.52 -16.14
CA PHE A 226 20.05 -4.07 -15.34
C PHE A 226 19.09 -5.21 -14.99
N MET A 227 19.34 -6.42 -15.48
CA MET A 227 18.48 -7.57 -15.18
C MET A 227 18.67 -8.02 -13.74
N VAL A 228 17.57 -8.07 -12.99
CA VAL A 228 17.53 -8.77 -11.72
C VAL A 228 17.29 -10.24 -12.02
N THR A 229 18.25 -11.09 -11.63
CA THR A 229 18.24 -12.53 -11.90
C THR A 229 17.88 -13.33 -10.66
N SER A 230 18.20 -12.84 -9.46
CA SER A 230 17.97 -13.57 -8.23
C SER A 230 17.53 -12.70 -7.06
N LEU A 231 16.78 -13.35 -6.16
CA LEU A 231 16.36 -12.83 -4.88
C LEU A 231 17.25 -13.46 -3.79
N GLN A 232 17.99 -12.63 -3.06
CA GLN A 232 18.69 -13.06 -1.86
C GLN A 232 17.80 -12.85 -0.65
N LEU A 233 17.43 -13.97 -0.02
CA LEU A 233 16.69 -14.00 1.23
C LEU A 233 17.66 -14.33 2.38
N PRO A 234 17.55 -13.65 3.52
CA PRO A 234 18.34 -13.95 4.70
C PRO A 234 17.85 -15.26 5.32
N GLU A 235 18.67 -15.86 6.18
CA GLU A 235 18.23 -16.99 7.01
C GLU A 235 17.08 -16.53 7.91
N MET A 236 15.89 -17.07 7.68
CA MET A 236 14.65 -16.74 8.37
C MET A 236 13.90 -18.02 8.75
N SER A 237 12.83 -17.88 9.53
CA SER A 237 11.96 -19.01 9.85
C SER A 237 11.35 -19.62 8.56
N PRO A 238 11.21 -20.96 8.47
CA PRO A 238 10.70 -21.61 7.27
C PRO A 238 9.24 -21.23 6.94
N GLU A 239 8.47 -20.86 7.96
CA GLU A 239 7.09 -20.39 7.82
C GLU A 239 7.05 -19.02 7.13
N LEU A 240 7.93 -18.10 7.53
CA LEU A 240 8.04 -16.78 6.92
C LEU A 240 8.60 -16.85 5.49
N ASP A 241 9.61 -17.70 5.23
CA ASP A 241 10.16 -17.88 3.86
C ASP A 241 9.07 -18.33 2.88
N ASN A 242 8.23 -19.30 3.28
CA ASN A 242 7.13 -19.76 2.45
C ASN A 242 6.07 -18.66 2.24
N ALA A 243 5.66 -17.97 3.31
CA ALA A 243 4.68 -16.87 3.20
C ALA A 243 5.20 -15.74 2.31
N LEU A 244 6.49 -15.40 2.42
CA LEU A 244 7.14 -14.38 1.63
C LEU A 244 7.20 -14.76 0.14
N ARG A 245 7.55 -16.02 -0.18
CA ARG A 245 7.56 -16.53 -1.56
C ARG A 245 6.17 -16.59 -2.19
N GLN A 246 5.14 -16.91 -1.41
CA GLN A 246 3.77 -16.93 -1.90
C GLN A 246 3.22 -15.52 -2.17
N LYS A 247 3.70 -14.54 -1.40
CA LYS A 247 3.23 -13.16 -1.50
C LYS A 247 4.00 -12.35 -2.55
N LEU A 248 5.33 -12.51 -2.59
CA LEU A 248 6.18 -11.89 -3.60
C LEU A 248 6.12 -12.69 -4.90
N ASP A 249 5.09 -12.44 -5.70
CA ASP A 249 4.96 -12.95 -7.07
C ASP A 249 5.81 -12.11 -8.04
N ILE A 250 7.14 -12.15 -7.86
CA ILE A 250 8.08 -11.45 -8.74
C ILE A 250 8.57 -12.45 -9.79
N ASP A 251 8.08 -12.28 -11.03
CA ASP A 251 8.56 -13.02 -12.19
C ASP A 251 10.00 -12.62 -12.54
N LEU A 252 10.98 -13.39 -12.03
CA LEU A 252 12.38 -13.24 -12.39
C LEU A 252 12.72 -14.11 -13.62
N PRO A 253 13.56 -13.63 -14.56
CA PRO A 253 14.32 -12.38 -14.54
C PRO A 253 13.53 -11.14 -15.04
N GLN A 254 13.72 -9.99 -14.39
CA GLN A 254 13.07 -8.71 -14.75
C GLN A 254 14.05 -7.54 -14.64
N SER A 255 13.88 -6.49 -15.45
CA SER A 255 14.69 -5.27 -15.35
C SER A 255 14.49 -4.54 -14.03
N SER A 256 15.58 -4.09 -13.41
CA SER A 256 15.55 -3.28 -12.20
C SER A 256 14.78 -1.97 -12.35
N PHE A 257 14.72 -1.39 -13.55
CA PHE A 257 13.93 -0.19 -13.83
C PHE A 257 12.42 -0.43 -13.82
N ARG A 258 12.00 -1.69 -13.95
CA ARG A 258 10.59 -2.09 -13.93
C ARG A 258 10.13 -2.59 -12.55
N ILE A 259 11.06 -2.73 -11.60
CA ILE A 259 10.76 -3.21 -10.24
C ILE A 259 10.70 -1.99 -9.31
N ASP A 260 9.55 -1.80 -8.68
CA ASP A 260 9.39 -0.81 -7.62
C ASP A 260 9.76 -1.44 -6.26
N LEU A 261 10.97 -1.10 -5.79
CA LEU A 261 11.49 -1.62 -4.51
C LEU A 261 10.68 -1.12 -3.30
N ASP A 262 10.07 0.06 -3.40
CA ASP A 262 9.23 0.60 -2.32
C ASP A 262 7.89 -0.13 -2.26
N ALA A 263 7.31 -0.48 -3.42
CA ALA A 263 6.12 -1.32 -3.49
C ALA A 263 6.40 -2.72 -2.90
N VAL A 264 7.53 -3.34 -3.25
CA VAL A 264 7.96 -4.63 -2.68
C VAL A 264 8.13 -4.52 -1.16
N ARG A 265 8.81 -3.46 -0.67
CA ARG A 265 8.93 -3.21 0.78
C ARG A 265 7.56 -3.17 1.45
N GLN A 266 6.65 -2.36 0.93
CA GLN A 266 5.31 -2.19 1.51
C GLN A 266 4.53 -3.51 1.53
N GLU A 267 4.60 -4.28 0.46
CA GLU A 267 3.95 -5.59 0.36
C GLU A 267 4.46 -6.57 1.43
N VAL A 268 5.78 -6.61 1.65
CA VAL A 268 6.37 -7.44 2.71
C VAL A 268 6.00 -6.93 4.10
N GLU A 269 5.96 -5.62 4.32
CA GLU A 269 5.56 -5.02 5.61
C GLU A 269 4.09 -5.28 5.98
N THR A 270 3.24 -5.65 5.02
CA THR A 270 1.86 -6.07 5.32
C THR A 270 1.75 -7.45 5.96
N LEU A 271 2.86 -8.20 6.10
CA LEU A 271 2.88 -9.46 6.84
C LEU A 271 3.03 -9.18 8.34
N ASP A 272 2.08 -9.64 9.16
CA ASP A 272 2.04 -9.43 10.62
C ASP A 272 3.34 -9.88 11.34
N TRP A 273 4.00 -10.93 10.84
CA TRP A 273 5.28 -11.43 11.36
C TRP A 273 6.49 -10.53 11.09
N VAL A 274 6.38 -9.55 10.19
CA VAL A 274 7.48 -8.67 9.82
C VAL A 274 7.46 -7.42 10.71
N ARG A 275 8.59 -7.15 11.38
CA ARG A 275 8.79 -5.90 12.11
C ARG A 275 9.24 -4.78 11.19
N SER A 276 10.21 -5.07 10.34
CA SER A 276 10.76 -4.13 9.36
C SER A 276 11.44 -4.89 8.24
N VAL A 277 11.37 -4.34 7.03
CA VAL A 277 12.11 -4.86 5.88
C VAL A 277 12.98 -3.76 5.28
N ASP A 278 14.16 -4.16 4.82
CA ASP A 278 15.02 -3.32 4.01
C ASP A 278 15.31 -4.02 2.69
N VAL A 279 14.94 -3.37 1.60
CA VAL A 279 15.07 -3.91 0.24
C VAL A 279 16.20 -3.14 -0.44
N ARG A 280 17.21 -3.84 -0.92
CA ARG A 280 18.35 -3.23 -1.63
C ARG A 280 18.61 -3.96 -2.93
N LEU A 281 18.90 -3.17 -3.96
CA LEU A 281 19.46 -3.70 -5.21
C LEU A 281 20.99 -3.71 -5.10
N LEU A 282 21.58 -4.89 -5.21
CA LEU A 282 23.02 -5.08 -5.25
C LEU A 282 23.54 -4.99 -6.69
N SER A 283 24.80 -4.57 -6.82
CA SER A 283 25.53 -4.66 -8.09
C SER A 283 25.59 -6.12 -8.57
N GLY A 284 25.15 -6.38 -9.80
CA GLY A 284 25.07 -7.73 -10.35
C GLY A 284 23.65 -8.28 -10.50
N GLY A 285 22.61 -7.44 -10.36
CA GLY A 285 21.25 -7.87 -10.66
C GLY A 285 20.65 -8.76 -9.59
N VAL A 286 20.89 -8.43 -8.32
CA VAL A 286 20.40 -9.21 -7.19
C VAL A 286 19.65 -8.30 -6.24
N ILE A 287 18.40 -8.65 -5.92
CA ILE A 287 17.65 -7.96 -4.86
C ILE A 287 17.94 -8.69 -3.55
N ALA A 288 18.54 -7.98 -2.61
CA ALA A 288 18.75 -8.45 -1.25
C ALA A 288 17.66 -7.89 -0.34
N LEU A 289 16.92 -8.78 0.32
CA LEU A 289 15.97 -8.40 1.36
C LEU A 289 16.64 -8.63 2.72
N SER A 290 16.51 -7.67 3.62
CA SER A 290 16.86 -7.83 5.03
C SER A 290 15.57 -7.72 5.82
N VAL A 291 15.04 -8.85 6.26
CA VAL A 291 13.79 -8.93 7.01
C VAL A 291 14.12 -9.08 8.49
N THR A 292 13.52 -8.24 9.33
CA THR A 292 13.55 -8.40 10.79
C THR A 292 12.24 -8.99 11.25
N GLU A 293 12.29 -10.22 11.77
CA GLU A 293 11.11 -10.90 12.30
C GLU A 293 10.63 -10.25 13.61
N ARG A 294 9.31 -10.22 13.79
CA ARG A 294 8.68 -9.74 15.00
C ARG A 294 8.68 -10.85 16.06
N THR A 295 9.27 -10.56 17.22
CA THR A 295 9.33 -11.52 18.32
C THR A 295 8.07 -11.40 19.19
N PRO A 296 7.29 -12.48 19.37
CA PRO A 296 6.13 -12.45 20.25
C PRO A 296 6.58 -12.34 21.72
N ALA A 297 5.90 -11.49 22.49
CA ALA A 297 6.18 -11.24 23.89
C ALA A 297 5.02 -11.66 24.81
N ILE A 298 3.80 -11.64 24.31
CA ILE A 298 2.58 -11.89 25.09
C ILE A 298 1.56 -12.66 24.26
N LEU A 299 0.74 -13.45 24.95
CA LEU A 299 -0.49 -13.99 24.40
C LEU A 299 -1.67 -13.12 24.86
N TRP A 300 -2.47 -12.61 23.94
CA TRP A 300 -3.67 -11.84 24.23
C TRP A 300 -4.92 -12.64 23.90
N ARG A 301 -5.87 -12.68 24.84
CA ARG A 301 -7.22 -13.19 24.59
C ARG A 301 -8.17 -12.02 24.33
N SER A 302 -8.57 -11.91 23.07
CA SER A 302 -9.64 -11.03 22.59
C SER A 302 -10.97 -11.81 22.52
N GLU A 303 -12.04 -11.13 22.10
CA GLU A 303 -13.33 -11.73 21.75
C GLU A 303 -13.21 -12.66 20.52
N ASP A 304 -12.31 -12.32 19.60
CA ASP A 304 -12.08 -13.07 18.35
C ASP A 304 -11.22 -14.33 18.53
N GLY A 305 -10.51 -14.45 19.66
CA GLY A 305 -9.66 -15.60 19.95
C GLY A 305 -8.35 -15.26 20.66
N LEU A 306 -7.34 -16.12 20.46
CA LEU A 306 -6.01 -15.95 21.02
C LEU A 306 -5.04 -15.44 19.95
N GLU A 307 -4.36 -14.35 20.27
CA GLU A 307 -3.40 -13.68 19.41
C GLU A 307 -2.04 -13.57 20.10
N LEU A 308 -0.97 -13.69 19.33
CA LEU A 308 0.38 -13.36 19.77
C LEU A 308 0.62 -11.89 19.49
N LEU A 309 1.02 -11.15 20.51
CA LEU A 309 1.42 -9.76 20.39
C LEU A 309 2.90 -9.63 20.71
N ASP A 310 3.56 -8.69 20.05
CA ASP A 310 4.92 -8.29 20.39
C ASP A 310 4.96 -7.32 21.59
N GLY A 311 6.16 -6.87 21.96
CA GLY A 311 6.34 -5.94 23.08
C GLY A 311 5.74 -4.54 22.85
N GLU A 312 5.34 -4.20 21.62
CA GLU A 312 4.71 -2.93 21.25
C GLU A 312 3.18 -3.05 21.15
N GLY A 313 2.62 -4.26 21.24
CA GLY A 313 1.19 -4.52 21.08
C GLY A 313 0.75 -4.80 19.66
N VAL A 314 1.68 -4.99 18.73
CA VAL A 314 1.37 -5.36 17.35
C VAL A 314 1.18 -6.87 17.26
N ARG A 315 0.12 -7.29 16.58
CA ARG A 315 -0.16 -8.71 16.35
C ARG A 315 0.92 -9.35 15.48
N VAL A 316 1.40 -10.50 15.94
CA VAL A 316 2.29 -11.40 15.23
C VAL A 316 1.44 -12.46 14.53
N ALA A 317 0.66 -13.26 15.26
CA ALA A 317 -0.10 -14.38 14.68
C ALA A 317 -1.37 -14.70 15.49
N PHE A 318 -2.28 -15.45 14.88
CA PHE A 318 -3.34 -16.15 15.60
C PHE A 318 -2.85 -17.49 16.13
N VAL A 319 -3.34 -17.90 17.29
CA VAL A 319 -3.00 -19.18 17.91
C VAL A 319 -4.26 -19.92 18.28
N ALA A 320 -4.38 -21.18 17.86
CA ALA A 320 -5.57 -21.99 18.14
C ALA A 320 -5.73 -22.31 19.64
N HIS A 321 -4.62 -22.61 20.33
CA HIS A 321 -4.64 -23.03 21.73
C HIS A 321 -3.48 -22.43 22.52
N ARG A 322 -3.76 -21.99 23.75
CA ARG A 322 -2.76 -21.45 24.69
C ARG A 322 -1.55 -22.36 24.86
N ASN A 323 -1.75 -23.67 24.88
CA ASN A 323 -0.68 -24.65 25.15
C ASN A 323 0.44 -24.65 24.09
N LEU A 324 0.15 -24.15 22.88
CA LEU A 324 1.17 -23.99 21.83
C LEU A 324 2.22 -22.93 22.19
N ARG A 325 1.87 -22.01 23.09
CA ARG A 325 2.73 -20.93 23.59
C ARG A 325 2.59 -20.73 25.10
N ALA A 326 2.76 -21.83 25.83
CA ALA A 326 2.71 -21.85 27.29
C ALA A 326 3.89 -21.11 27.95
N ASP A 327 4.96 -20.85 27.19
CA ASP A 327 6.11 -20.05 27.57
C ASP A 327 5.78 -18.55 27.71
N LEU A 328 4.74 -18.08 27.01
CA LEU A 328 4.37 -16.67 27.02
C LEU A 328 3.30 -16.35 28.08
N PRO A 329 3.41 -15.18 28.74
CA PRO A 329 2.38 -14.72 29.66
C PRO A 329 1.09 -14.37 28.92
N LEU A 330 -0.05 -14.62 29.59
CA LEU A 330 -1.38 -14.36 29.05
C LEU A 330 -1.94 -13.05 29.59
N ILE A 331 -2.49 -12.23 28.70
CA ILE A 331 -3.33 -11.09 29.04
C ILE A 331 -4.72 -11.25 28.43
N ALA A 332 -5.72 -10.65 29.05
CA ALA A 332 -7.11 -10.68 28.57
C ALA A 332 -7.80 -9.34 28.80
N GLY A 333 -8.89 -9.12 28.07
CA GLY A 333 -9.74 -7.94 28.21
C GLY A 333 -9.52 -6.93 27.09
N LYS A 334 -10.55 -6.10 26.89
CA LYS A 334 -10.57 -5.06 25.86
C LYS A 334 -9.56 -3.96 26.18
N GLY A 335 -8.86 -3.49 25.15
CA GLY A 335 -7.82 -2.46 25.26
C GLY A 335 -6.54 -2.90 25.97
N ALA A 336 -6.36 -4.21 26.16
CA ALA A 336 -5.14 -4.77 26.76
C ALA A 336 -3.95 -4.72 25.78
N ASP A 337 -4.22 -4.89 24.49
CA ASP A 337 -3.31 -4.74 23.35
C ASP A 337 -2.66 -3.35 23.28
N LEU A 338 -3.36 -2.31 23.70
CA LEU A 338 -2.83 -0.94 23.70
C LEU A 338 -1.88 -0.65 24.87
N GLN A 339 -1.81 -1.53 25.86
CA GLN A 339 -1.07 -1.32 27.11
C GLN A 339 -0.09 -2.46 27.41
N ILE A 340 0.51 -3.06 26.37
CA ILE A 340 1.52 -4.12 26.51
C ILE A 340 2.73 -3.71 27.33
N PRO A 341 3.36 -2.52 27.13
CA PRO A 341 4.52 -2.15 27.92
C PRO A 341 4.25 -2.11 29.43
N GLU A 342 3.05 -1.67 29.84
CA GLU A 342 2.61 -1.70 31.25
C GLU A 342 2.35 -3.13 31.72
N ALA A 343 1.71 -3.96 30.89
CA ALA A 343 1.46 -5.37 31.19
C ALA A 343 2.76 -6.14 31.43
N LEU A 344 3.78 -5.94 30.57
CA LEU A 344 5.09 -6.56 30.72
C LEU A 344 5.78 -6.13 32.03
N GLN A 345 5.71 -4.85 32.40
CA GLN A 345 6.23 -4.38 33.70
C GLN A 345 5.52 -5.05 34.88
N LEU A 346 4.20 -5.25 34.79
CA LEU A 346 3.43 -5.95 35.83
C LEU A 346 3.79 -7.44 35.90
N ILE A 347 4.03 -8.09 34.76
CA ILE A 347 4.47 -9.49 34.70
C ILE A 347 5.87 -9.64 35.29
N ASP A 348 6.79 -8.73 34.96
CA ASP A 348 8.14 -8.70 35.50
C ASP A 348 8.12 -8.48 37.03
N ALA A 349 7.30 -7.54 37.50
CA ALA A 349 7.09 -7.32 38.94
C ALA A 349 6.45 -8.55 39.61
N ALA A 350 5.57 -9.28 38.90
CA ALA A 350 4.94 -10.51 39.34
C ALA A 350 5.85 -11.75 39.29
N ALA A 351 7.08 -11.66 38.77
CA ALA A 351 7.98 -12.81 38.63
C ALA A 351 8.15 -13.66 39.91
N PRO A 352 8.19 -13.10 41.14
CA PRO A 352 8.26 -13.90 42.37
C PRO A 352 7.06 -14.82 42.63
N LEU A 353 5.91 -14.59 41.99
CA LEU A 353 4.73 -15.45 42.09
C LEU A 353 4.90 -16.76 41.31
N GLY A 354 5.84 -16.82 40.35
CA GLY A 354 6.16 -18.01 39.56
C GLY A 354 4.92 -18.63 38.90
N HIS A 355 4.72 -19.94 39.10
CA HIS A 355 3.65 -20.72 38.49
C HIS A 355 2.23 -20.34 38.95
N ARG A 356 2.11 -19.54 40.01
CA ARG A 356 0.83 -19.06 40.51
C ARG A 356 0.23 -18.00 39.62
N LEU A 357 1.04 -17.23 38.90
CA LEU A 357 0.56 -16.24 37.95
C LEU A 357 -0.11 -16.95 36.76
N ARG A 358 -1.40 -16.72 36.54
CA ARG A 358 -2.13 -17.24 35.38
C ARG A 358 -2.14 -16.23 34.23
N GLY A 359 -2.24 -14.94 34.57
CA GLY A 359 -2.21 -13.86 33.59
C GLY A 359 -2.68 -12.52 34.18
N LEU A 360 -2.83 -11.54 33.29
CA LEU A 360 -3.38 -10.23 33.62
C LEU A 360 -4.72 -10.00 32.91
N MET A 361 -5.63 -9.28 33.54
CA MET A 361 -6.91 -8.91 32.97
C MET A 361 -7.09 -7.39 32.99
N ARG A 362 -7.28 -6.78 31.82
CA ARG A 362 -7.60 -5.37 31.70
C ARG A 362 -9.09 -5.17 31.94
N MET A 363 -9.43 -4.45 33.01
CA MET A 363 -10.81 -4.17 33.41
C MET A 363 -11.22 -2.77 33.00
N GLY A 364 -12.30 -2.68 32.22
CA GLY A 364 -12.87 -1.41 31.76
C GLY A 364 -11.87 -0.53 31.00
N GLU A 365 -10.93 -1.14 30.28
CA GLU A 365 -9.87 -0.48 29.49
C GLU A 365 -8.90 0.39 30.33
N ARG A 366 -8.99 0.38 31.66
CA ARG A 366 -8.31 1.36 32.53
C ARG A 366 -7.39 0.78 33.60
N ARG A 367 -7.75 -0.37 34.18
CA ARG A 367 -6.97 -0.96 35.29
C ARG A 367 -6.65 -2.41 35.01
N TRP A 368 -5.61 -2.90 35.65
CA TRP A 368 -5.22 -4.30 35.61
C TRP A 368 -5.70 -5.04 36.86
N ASP A 369 -6.21 -6.25 36.67
CA ASP A 369 -6.37 -7.23 37.73
C ASP A 369 -5.39 -8.38 37.45
N VAL A 370 -4.59 -8.78 38.44
CA VAL A 370 -3.71 -9.95 38.33
C VAL A 370 -4.53 -11.18 38.67
N VAL A 371 -4.53 -12.18 37.79
CA VAL A 371 -5.23 -13.45 38.01
C VAL A 371 -4.21 -14.52 38.38
N LEU A 372 -4.47 -15.16 39.51
CA LEU A 372 -3.63 -16.19 40.10
C LEU A 372 -4.25 -17.58 39.94
N ASP A 373 -3.55 -18.59 40.44
CA ASP A 373 -4.09 -19.91 40.67
C ASP A 373 -5.25 -19.88 41.68
N ARG A 374 -6.15 -20.88 41.64
CA ARG A 374 -7.33 -20.98 42.52
C ARG A 374 -8.31 -19.80 42.41
N ASP A 375 -8.40 -19.20 41.23
CA ASP A 375 -9.30 -18.09 40.91
C ASP A 375 -9.13 -16.84 41.79
N GLN A 376 -7.96 -16.72 42.45
CA GLN A 376 -7.63 -15.56 43.25
C GLN A 376 -7.33 -14.36 42.35
N ARG A 377 -7.76 -13.17 42.78
CA ARG A 377 -7.56 -11.93 42.03
C ARG A 377 -6.94 -10.82 42.87
N ILE A 378 -5.93 -10.16 42.33
CA ILE A 378 -5.39 -8.93 42.90
C ILE A 378 -5.87 -7.76 42.04
N ARG A 379 -6.74 -6.91 42.58
CA ARG A 379 -7.29 -5.75 41.88
C ARG A 379 -6.35 -4.57 42.05
N LEU A 380 -5.73 -4.11 40.98
CA LEU A 380 -4.76 -3.01 41.04
C LEU A 380 -5.46 -1.64 40.84
N PRO A 381 -4.86 -0.56 41.36
CA PRO A 381 -5.28 0.79 41.03
C PRO A 381 -4.99 1.12 39.56
N GLU A 382 -5.71 2.10 39.02
CA GLU A 382 -5.44 2.65 37.67
C GLU A 382 -4.06 3.31 37.60
N THR A 383 -3.63 3.96 38.67
CA THR A 383 -2.32 4.64 38.75
C THR A 383 -1.43 3.95 39.77
N GLY A 384 -0.17 3.70 39.42
CA GLY A 384 0.80 3.06 40.33
C GLY A 384 0.53 1.57 40.53
N ALA A 385 0.00 0.88 39.52
CA ALA A 385 -0.33 -0.54 39.55
C ALA A 385 0.88 -1.41 39.95
N VAL A 386 2.06 -1.13 39.38
CA VAL A 386 3.31 -1.84 39.68
C VAL A 386 3.68 -1.74 41.17
N ALA A 387 3.70 -0.53 41.73
CA ALA A 387 4.02 -0.33 43.15
C ALA A 387 2.99 -0.97 44.10
N ALA A 388 1.72 -1.01 43.70
CA ALA A 388 0.68 -1.70 44.47
C ALA A 388 0.89 -3.22 44.45
N LEU A 389 1.25 -3.78 43.29
CA LEU A 389 1.56 -5.20 43.14
C LEU A 389 2.81 -5.60 43.95
N GLU A 390 3.89 -4.83 43.86
CA GLU A 390 5.11 -5.04 44.66
C GLU A 390 4.82 -5.09 46.16
N ARG A 391 3.90 -4.25 46.64
CA ARG A 391 3.47 -4.27 48.04
C ARG A 391 2.76 -5.57 48.42
N VAL A 392 1.89 -6.09 47.55
CA VAL A 392 1.24 -7.39 47.78
C VAL A 392 2.27 -8.51 47.80
N ILE A 393 3.24 -8.49 46.88
CA ILE A 393 4.30 -9.48 46.82
C ILE A 393 5.18 -9.42 48.07
N ALA A 394 5.51 -8.23 48.57
CA ALA A 394 6.23 -8.06 49.83
C ALA A 394 5.45 -8.62 51.03
N LEU A 395 4.12 -8.43 51.04
CA LEU A 395 3.25 -9.02 52.07
C LEU A 395 3.14 -10.54 51.96
N GLU A 396 3.10 -11.08 50.73
CA GLU A 396 3.13 -12.53 50.49
C GLU A 396 4.42 -13.13 51.05
N GLN A 397 5.58 -12.57 50.68
CA GLN A 397 6.88 -13.08 51.14
C GLN A 397 7.08 -12.99 52.65
N ALA A 398 6.44 -12.02 53.31
CA ALA A 398 6.57 -11.83 54.76
C ALA A 398 5.57 -12.63 55.59
N GLN A 399 4.37 -12.93 55.06
CA GLN A 399 3.24 -13.43 55.86
C GLN A 399 2.46 -14.58 55.21
N ASP A 400 2.89 -15.07 54.04
CA ASP A 400 2.22 -16.08 53.23
C ASP A 400 0.74 -15.75 53.00
N LEU A 401 0.46 -14.47 52.70
CA LEU A 401 -0.86 -13.89 52.54
C LEU A 401 -1.71 -14.66 51.52
N LEU A 402 -1.28 -14.74 50.26
CA LEU A 402 -1.93 -15.39 49.13
C LEU A 402 -1.95 -16.93 49.27
N SER A 403 -1.11 -17.51 50.11
CA SER A 403 -1.15 -18.94 50.41
C SER A 403 -2.37 -19.31 51.27
N ARG A 404 -2.92 -18.35 52.02
CA ARG A 404 -4.18 -18.50 52.78
C ARG A 404 -5.39 -18.55 51.85
N ASP A 405 -6.53 -18.86 52.44
CA ASP A 405 -7.81 -18.99 51.75
C ASP A 405 -8.44 -17.61 51.46
N LEU A 406 -7.74 -16.84 50.63
CA LEU A 406 -8.11 -15.53 50.12
C LEU A 406 -8.66 -15.66 48.70
N LEU A 407 -9.73 -14.91 48.42
CA LEU A 407 -10.35 -14.83 47.09
C LEU A 407 -9.91 -13.58 46.34
N VAL A 408 -9.95 -12.42 47.00
CA VAL A 408 -9.66 -11.13 46.34
C VAL A 408 -8.83 -10.24 47.24
N ALA A 409 -7.73 -9.70 46.71
CA ALA A 409 -6.97 -8.62 47.32
C ALA A 409 -7.25 -7.31 46.54
N ASP A 410 -8.03 -6.41 47.12
CA ASP A 410 -8.35 -5.12 46.51
C ASP A 410 -7.36 -4.05 46.95
N MET A 411 -6.49 -3.65 46.02
CA MET A 411 -5.41 -2.67 46.21
C MET A 411 -5.74 -1.32 45.58
N ARG A 412 -6.98 -1.12 45.10
CA ARG A 412 -7.37 0.11 44.38
C ARG A 412 -7.21 1.37 45.25
N ASN A 413 -7.38 1.24 46.56
CA ASN A 413 -7.06 2.30 47.51
C ASN A 413 -5.74 1.98 48.22
N PRO A 414 -4.63 2.67 47.90
CA PRO A 414 -3.32 2.35 48.45
C PRO A 414 -3.23 2.60 49.97
N SER A 415 -4.11 3.41 50.54
CA SER A 415 -4.16 3.68 51.99
C SER A 415 -5.02 2.68 52.77
N ARG A 416 -5.88 1.93 52.09
CA ARG A 416 -6.85 1.00 52.70
C ARG A 416 -7.02 -0.25 51.83
N PRO A 417 -6.05 -1.18 51.85
CA PRO A 417 -6.20 -2.45 51.15
C PRO A 417 -7.32 -3.29 51.80
N ILE A 418 -8.13 -3.95 50.98
CA ILE A 418 -9.23 -4.80 51.44
C ILE A 418 -8.95 -6.24 51.00
N LEU A 419 -9.03 -7.17 51.95
CA LEU A 419 -8.87 -8.60 51.69
C LEU A 419 -10.22 -9.29 51.82
N GLN A 420 -10.60 -10.05 50.81
CA GLN A 420 -11.77 -10.92 50.83
C GLN A 420 -11.30 -12.36 51.02
N ILE A 421 -11.73 -12.97 52.11
CA ILE A 421 -11.48 -14.37 52.47
C ILE A 421 -12.62 -15.26 51.98
N SER A 422 -12.32 -16.56 51.83
CA SER A 422 -13.33 -17.57 51.48
C SER A 422 -14.38 -17.72 52.58
N ALA A 423 -15.52 -18.33 52.23
CA ALA A 423 -16.55 -18.69 53.21
C ALA A 423 -16.01 -19.67 54.27
N GLY A 424 -15.21 -20.65 53.86
CA GLY A 424 -14.59 -21.61 54.78
C GLY A 424 -13.67 -20.95 55.79
N ALA A 425 -12.81 -20.02 55.36
CA ALA A 425 -11.94 -19.27 56.27
C ALA A 425 -12.71 -18.31 57.20
N MET A 426 -13.84 -17.76 56.76
CA MET A 426 -14.72 -16.98 57.61
C MET A 426 -15.28 -17.80 58.78
N ASP A 427 -15.67 -19.04 58.52
CA ASP A 427 -16.20 -19.92 59.57
C ASP A 427 -15.11 -20.30 60.57
N THR A 428 -13.91 -20.64 60.10
CA THR A 428 -12.76 -20.90 60.99
C THR A 428 -12.42 -19.68 61.86
N LEU A 429 -12.47 -18.46 61.31
CA LEU A 429 -12.24 -17.23 62.08
C LEU A 429 -13.34 -16.98 63.12
N ARG A 430 -14.60 -17.31 62.81
CA ARG A 430 -15.70 -17.22 63.78
C ARG A 430 -15.51 -18.20 64.92
N ASP A 431 -15.09 -19.43 64.62
CA ASP A 431 -14.82 -20.47 65.62
C ASP A 431 -13.64 -20.13 66.53
N ILE A 432 -12.54 -19.61 65.97
CA ILE A 432 -11.41 -19.14 66.79
C ILE A 432 -11.87 -17.99 67.69
N ARG A 433 -12.67 -17.06 67.17
CA ARG A 433 -13.14 -15.90 67.93
C ARG A 433 -14.09 -16.30 69.05
N SER A 434 -14.99 -17.27 68.84
CA SER A 434 -15.87 -17.77 69.89
C SER A 434 -15.09 -18.49 70.98
N GLN A 435 -14.16 -19.37 70.63
CA GLN A 435 -13.27 -20.06 71.59
C GLN A 435 -12.43 -19.08 72.42
N THR A 436 -11.92 -18.01 71.79
CA THR A 436 -11.14 -16.99 72.50
C THR A 436 -12.00 -16.20 73.50
N MET A 437 -13.28 -15.96 73.16
CA MET A 437 -14.23 -15.31 74.07
C MET A 437 -14.63 -16.20 75.23
N GLU A 438 -14.79 -17.52 75.00
CA GLU A 438 -15.04 -18.50 76.07
C GLU A 438 -13.84 -18.65 77.02
N ALA A 439 -12.61 -18.59 76.50
CA ALA A 439 -11.40 -18.68 77.33
C ALA A 439 -11.10 -17.43 78.17
N LEU A 440 -11.73 -16.29 77.86
CA LEU A 440 -11.60 -15.02 78.58
C LEU A 440 -12.69 -14.82 79.65
N GLN A 441 -13.70 -15.69 79.68
CA GLN A 441 -14.73 -15.74 80.71
C GLN A 441 -14.34 -16.77 81.78
#